data_AF-A0A3R8TCI8-F1
#
_entry.id   AF-A0A3R8TCI8-F1
#
_cell.length_a   1.000
_cell.length_b   1.000
_cell.length_c   1.000
_cell.angle_alpha   90.00
_cell.angle_beta   90.00
_cell.angle_gamma   90.00
#
_symmetry.space_group_name_H-M   'P 1'
#
loop_
_entity.id
_entity.type
_entity.pdbx_description
1 polymer ?
#
loop_
_entity_poly.entity_id
_entity_poly.type
_entity_poly.pdbx_seq_one_letter_code
_entity_poly.pdbx_strand_id
1 'polypeptide(L)'
;MVTLSGCKSSSSVQVSRQAILSALTQVPVVPAKQPEAPPEPKVITPKKNISSTHEDDLWQYVRHRLSFNTASHPRLDKRIKWYLSQPNYLQVVNQRAAPYFYHVVNKVESKGLPMEIALLPFVESDFRPKAKSTQNAVGVWQLVDATAYHFGIKKDKWYDGRQDVLASTDVALEYLLYLHQRFNGDWLHALAAYNSGEGRVKKAIAKNKKAGKPTHFWHLKLPKETAEYVPKLLALSHLLKTAPSDFTIPNLPNHATTSVLDIGQQFDIGQLAKLSGIDKREIYALNQGFLKHRSSPSGPHVVLLPLPQKALLQSAFFRDNFSHGYTVKANDTLYRIALNAGMSVTALKALNNKASNLIRVGETLRISKNTAQQQWLIDHEISPYIKEIEAKPLPQRTHHHTVKTGESLWTISRRYNVAVKDLLNWNSLTAQTLIKPGKVLTLLLPAVDMQQHQQEPPPPAPVNRVKVIQSLLRHGKPLANEEPN
;
A
#
# COMPACT_ATOMS: atom_id res chain seq x y z
N MET A 1 -69.73 18.15 25.09
CA MET A 1 -70.25 17.49 23.88
C MET A 1 -69.05 17.05 23.04
N VAL A 2 -68.95 15.76 22.75
CA VAL A 2 -67.85 15.07 22.05
C VAL A 2 -67.90 15.39 20.55
N THR A 3 -66.74 15.54 19.88
CA THR A 3 -66.33 14.75 18.68
C THR A 3 -64.98 15.21 18.10
N LEU A 4 -64.16 14.20 17.75
CA LEU A 4 -62.91 14.24 16.99
C LEU A 4 -63.18 14.13 15.48
N SER A 5 -62.36 14.76 14.63
CA SER A 5 -61.62 14.13 13.50
C SER A 5 -61.10 15.14 12.47
N GLY A 6 -59.89 14.90 11.92
CA GLY A 6 -59.53 15.31 10.55
C GLY A 6 -58.09 15.80 10.31
N CYS A 7 -57.21 14.92 9.81
CA CYS A 7 -55.92 15.27 9.19
C CYS A 7 -56.08 15.91 7.79
N LYS A 8 -55.20 16.85 7.37
CA LYS A 8 -54.34 16.74 6.15
C LYS A 8 -53.51 18.00 5.79
N SER A 9 -52.37 17.68 5.18
CA SER A 9 -51.50 18.40 4.22
C SER A 9 -50.70 19.64 4.64
N SER A 10 -49.38 19.45 4.79
CA SER A 10 -48.38 20.49 4.58
C SER A 10 -48.10 20.67 3.08
N SER A 11 -48.30 21.90 2.59
CA SER A 11 -47.86 22.34 1.27
C SER A 11 -46.35 22.58 1.28
N SER A 12 -45.65 21.98 0.33
CA SER A 12 -44.23 22.22 0.07
C SER A 12 -44.04 23.61 -0.53
N VAL A 13 -43.18 24.43 0.08
CA VAL A 13 -42.72 25.69 -0.50
C VAL A 13 -41.70 25.34 -1.59
N GLN A 14 -42.08 25.48 -2.85
CA GLN A 14 -41.14 25.46 -3.96
C GLN A 14 -40.34 26.77 -3.96
N VAL A 15 -39.08 26.69 -3.51
CA VAL A 15 -38.12 27.77 -3.73
C VAL A 15 -37.68 27.71 -5.18
N SER A 16 -37.96 28.77 -5.95
CA SER A 16 -37.60 28.84 -7.36
C SER A 16 -36.08 28.83 -7.54
N ARG A 17 -35.62 28.18 -8.61
CA ARG A 17 -34.20 28.07 -8.97
C ARG A 17 -33.53 29.44 -9.16
N GLN A 18 -34.32 30.47 -9.43
CA GLN A 18 -33.91 31.86 -9.61
C GLN A 18 -33.65 32.57 -8.27
N ALA A 19 -34.37 32.21 -7.20
CA ALA A 19 -34.06 32.68 -5.84
C ALA A 19 -32.75 32.07 -5.31
N ILE A 20 -32.44 30.81 -5.67
CA ILE A 20 -31.17 30.16 -5.32
C ILE A 20 -30.00 30.74 -6.15
N LEU A 21 -30.20 31.05 -7.44
CA LEU A 21 -29.16 31.68 -8.25
C LEU A 21 -28.85 33.11 -7.81
N SER A 22 -29.87 33.88 -7.40
CA SER A 22 -29.68 35.28 -6.96
C SER A 22 -28.96 35.39 -5.61
N ALA A 23 -29.13 34.38 -4.73
CA ALA A 23 -28.40 34.29 -3.46
C ALA A 23 -26.93 33.86 -3.60
N LEU A 24 -26.52 33.32 -4.76
CA LEU A 24 -25.14 32.92 -5.06
C LEU A 24 -24.32 34.00 -5.77
N THR A 25 -24.93 35.14 -6.13
CA THR A 25 -24.27 36.21 -6.90
C THR A 25 -24.17 37.55 -6.15
N GLN A 26 -24.46 37.60 -4.85
CA GLN A 26 -24.23 38.80 -4.03
C GLN A 26 -23.36 38.47 -2.81
N VAL A 27 -22.06 38.35 -3.05
CA VAL A 27 -21.05 38.57 -2.01
C VAL A 27 -20.69 40.06 -2.07
N PRO A 28 -20.78 40.81 -0.95
CA PRO A 28 -20.37 42.21 -0.93
C PRO A 28 -18.89 42.33 -1.30
N VAL A 29 -18.58 43.21 -2.24
CA VAL A 29 -17.22 43.66 -2.51
C VAL A 29 -16.77 44.47 -1.30
N VAL A 30 -15.91 43.88 -0.47
CA VAL A 30 -15.13 44.62 0.52
C VAL A 30 -14.10 45.46 -0.24
N PRO A 31 -13.95 46.77 0.02
CA PRO A 31 -12.94 47.59 -0.64
C PRO A 31 -11.55 47.02 -0.37
N ALA A 32 -10.76 46.87 -1.44
CA ALA A 32 -9.39 46.38 -1.35
C ALA A 32 -8.57 47.31 -0.44
N LYS A 33 -8.18 46.79 0.73
CA LYS A 33 -7.11 47.40 1.52
C LYS A 33 -5.82 47.19 0.72
N GLN A 34 -5.11 48.28 0.42
CA GLN A 34 -3.80 48.21 -0.21
C GLN A 34 -2.91 47.20 0.52
N PRO A 35 -2.18 46.32 -0.18
CA PRO A 35 -1.26 45.42 0.48
C PRO A 35 -0.18 46.26 1.17
N GLU A 36 -0.13 46.19 2.51
CA GLU A 36 1.10 46.52 3.22
C GLU A 36 2.23 45.71 2.60
N ALA A 37 3.35 46.39 2.34
CA ALA A 37 4.54 45.76 1.77
C ALA A 37 4.84 44.46 2.54
N PRO A 38 5.15 43.36 1.84
CA PRO A 38 5.50 42.11 2.50
C PRO A 38 6.60 42.42 3.52
N PRO A 39 6.50 41.96 4.78
CA PRO A 39 7.63 42.07 5.69
C PRO A 39 8.82 41.44 4.97
N GLU A 40 9.92 42.18 4.88
CA GLU A 40 11.14 41.70 4.25
C GLU A 40 11.39 40.27 4.70
N PRO A 41 11.70 39.34 3.78
CA PRO A 41 11.96 37.97 4.15
C PRO A 41 13.07 37.97 5.19
N LYS A 42 12.70 37.75 6.46
CA LYS A 42 13.67 37.36 7.46
C LYS A 42 14.23 36.06 6.94
N VAL A 43 15.42 36.16 6.37
CA VAL A 43 16.29 35.04 6.07
C VAL A 43 16.43 34.31 7.39
N ILE A 44 15.59 33.29 7.58
CA ILE A 44 15.92 32.20 8.49
C ILE A 44 17.10 31.57 7.77
N THR A 45 18.29 32.09 8.09
CA THR A 45 19.53 31.45 7.71
C THR A 45 19.37 30.01 8.16
N PRO A 46 19.38 29.02 7.24
CA PRO A 46 19.51 27.64 7.68
C PRO A 46 20.72 27.64 8.59
N LYS A 47 20.60 27.07 9.80
CA LYS A 47 21.77 26.78 10.63
C LYS A 47 22.66 25.88 9.79
N LYS A 48 23.56 26.52 9.04
CA LYS A 48 24.64 25.94 8.29
C LYS A 48 25.63 25.51 9.35
N ASN A 49 25.57 24.22 9.68
CA ASN A 49 26.70 23.36 10.04
C ASN A 49 26.12 22.00 10.45
N ILE A 50 25.63 21.23 9.47
CA ILE A 50 25.85 19.79 9.52
C ILE A 50 27.08 19.61 8.65
N SER A 51 28.21 19.39 9.32
CA SER A 51 29.44 18.92 8.69
C SER A 51 29.08 17.81 7.71
N SER A 52 29.51 17.92 6.45
CA SER A 52 29.38 16.88 5.44
C SER A 52 30.29 15.70 5.80
N THR A 53 30.03 15.05 6.93
CA THR A 53 30.49 13.69 7.15
C THR A 53 29.71 12.85 6.14
N HIS A 54 30.41 12.35 5.12
CA HIS A 54 29.88 11.23 4.34
C HIS A 54 29.63 10.12 5.36
N GLU A 55 28.37 9.90 5.72
CA GLU A 55 27.98 8.83 6.63
C GLU A 55 28.03 7.55 5.82
N ASP A 56 29.14 6.83 5.86
CA ASP A 56 29.30 5.57 5.13
C ASP A 56 28.40 4.44 5.68
N ASP A 57 27.85 4.62 6.89
CA ASP A 57 26.91 3.72 7.54
C ASP A 57 25.47 4.27 7.53
N LEU A 58 24.54 3.44 7.05
CA LEU A 58 23.13 3.78 6.91
C LEU A 58 22.44 3.93 8.27
N TRP A 59 22.85 3.18 9.30
CA TRP A 59 22.25 3.31 10.63
C TRP A 59 22.61 4.63 11.31
N GLN A 60 23.85 5.10 11.16
CA GLN A 60 24.26 6.45 11.55
C GLN A 60 23.44 7.50 10.79
N TYR A 61 23.33 7.34 9.47
CA TYR A 61 22.55 8.25 8.63
C TYR A 61 21.09 8.37 9.06
N VAL A 62 20.43 7.23 9.34
CA VAL A 62 19.07 7.17 9.85
C VAL A 62 18.99 7.83 11.22
N ARG A 63 19.89 7.46 12.15
CA ARG A 63 19.91 7.95 13.54
C ARG A 63 19.92 9.48 13.61
N HIS A 64 20.78 10.14 12.83
CA HIS A 64 20.90 11.60 12.85
C HIS A 64 19.67 12.33 12.29
N ARG A 65 18.76 11.63 11.60
CA ARG A 65 17.53 12.18 11.00
C ARG A 65 16.25 11.79 11.75
N LEU A 66 16.36 11.10 12.88
CA LEU A 66 15.21 10.75 13.72
C LEU A 66 14.69 11.98 14.49
N SER A 67 13.45 12.35 14.24
CA SER A 67 12.84 13.62 14.66
C SER A 67 11.69 13.49 15.66
N PHE A 68 11.10 12.31 15.83
CA PHE A 68 9.96 12.12 16.71
C PHE A 68 10.32 12.37 18.17
N ASN A 69 9.35 12.95 18.90
CA ASN A 69 9.46 13.11 20.34
C ASN A 69 9.30 11.74 21.02
N THR A 70 10.33 11.34 21.76
CA THR A 70 10.37 10.10 22.55
C THR A 70 10.32 10.39 24.04
N ALA A 71 9.56 11.42 24.46
CA ALA A 71 9.34 11.71 25.87
C ALA A 71 8.83 10.46 26.61
N SER A 72 9.32 10.25 27.83
CA SER A 72 9.00 9.07 28.63
C SER A 72 7.50 8.93 28.83
N HIS A 73 7.04 7.69 28.72
CA HIS A 73 5.64 7.30 28.91
C HIS A 73 5.63 5.81 29.30
N PRO A 74 4.79 5.34 30.24
CA PRO A 74 4.86 3.96 30.73
C PRO A 74 4.81 2.87 29.63
N ARG A 75 3.98 3.07 28.60
CA ARG A 75 3.91 2.20 27.41
C ARG A 75 5.19 2.19 26.57
N LEU A 76 5.88 3.33 26.47
CA LEU A 76 7.16 3.48 25.77
C LEU A 76 8.27 2.82 26.58
N ASP A 77 8.39 3.13 27.87
CA ASP A 77 9.44 2.60 28.75
C ASP A 77 9.38 1.07 28.83
N LYS A 78 8.17 0.51 28.91
CA LYS A 78 7.95 -0.94 28.85
C LYS A 78 8.52 -1.55 27.57
N ARG A 79 8.36 -0.86 26.43
CA ARG A 79 8.82 -1.35 25.14
C ARG A 79 10.33 -1.17 24.96
N ILE A 80 10.91 -0.10 25.48
CA ILE A 80 12.36 0.09 25.56
C ILE A 80 13.00 -1.09 26.31
N LYS A 81 12.50 -1.40 27.52
CA LYS A 81 12.96 -2.56 28.32
C LYS A 81 12.83 -3.88 27.55
N TRP A 82 11.74 -4.04 26.80
CA TRP A 82 11.57 -5.24 25.97
C TRP A 82 12.64 -5.34 24.88
N TYR A 83 12.96 -4.26 24.15
CA TYR A 83 14.03 -4.30 23.15
C TYR A 83 15.41 -4.57 23.77
N LEU A 84 15.73 -3.97 24.92
CA LEU A 84 16.98 -4.21 25.64
C LEU A 84 17.10 -5.67 26.11
N SER A 85 15.98 -6.33 26.43
CA SER A 85 15.94 -7.77 26.74
C SER A 85 16.19 -8.68 25.52
N GLN A 86 16.28 -8.11 24.30
CA GLN A 86 16.46 -8.82 23.04
C GLN A 86 17.75 -8.35 22.34
N PRO A 87 18.94 -8.59 22.93
CA PRO A 87 20.21 -7.95 22.51
C PRO A 87 20.58 -8.21 21.04
N ASN A 88 20.17 -9.36 20.48
CA ASN A 88 20.49 -9.73 19.10
C ASN A 88 19.39 -9.38 18.09
N TYR A 89 18.27 -8.79 18.53
CA TYR A 89 17.12 -8.51 17.66
C TYR A 89 17.52 -7.70 16.43
N LEU A 90 18.14 -6.53 16.63
CA LEU A 90 18.41 -5.62 15.52
C LEU A 90 19.46 -6.20 14.56
N GLN A 91 20.45 -6.94 15.06
CA GLN A 91 21.42 -7.64 14.21
C GLN A 91 20.74 -8.66 13.28
N VAL A 92 19.83 -9.47 13.83
CA VAL A 92 19.09 -10.50 13.07
C VAL A 92 18.15 -9.86 12.04
N VAL A 93 17.45 -8.77 12.40
CA VAL A 93 16.57 -8.08 11.44
C VAL A 93 17.38 -7.34 10.37
N ASN A 94 18.54 -6.78 10.71
CA ASN A 94 19.42 -6.07 9.79
C ASN A 94 19.86 -6.95 8.60
N GLN A 95 20.15 -8.23 8.83
CA GLN A 95 20.50 -9.16 7.74
C GLN A 95 19.37 -9.30 6.70
N ARG A 96 18.10 -9.31 7.14
CA ARG A 96 16.94 -9.34 6.23
C ARG A 96 16.68 -7.99 5.57
N ALA A 97 16.95 -6.90 6.30
CA ALA A 97 16.72 -5.54 5.83
C ALA A 97 17.78 -5.08 4.82
N ALA A 98 19.03 -5.55 4.96
CA ALA A 98 20.20 -5.10 4.21
C ALA A 98 19.98 -4.90 2.70
N PRO A 99 19.38 -5.84 1.93
CA PRO A 99 19.19 -5.65 0.49
C PRO A 99 18.15 -4.57 0.12
N TYR A 100 17.33 -4.12 1.07
CA TYR A 100 16.20 -3.21 0.80
C TYR A 100 16.27 -1.89 1.57
N PHE A 101 16.90 -1.87 2.74
CA PHE A 101 16.73 -0.78 3.70
C PHE A 101 17.23 0.56 3.17
N TYR A 102 18.33 0.56 2.42
CA TYR A 102 18.80 1.76 1.71
C TYR A 102 17.74 2.32 0.76
N HIS A 103 17.07 1.46 -0.02
CA HIS A 103 15.98 1.89 -0.92
C HIS A 103 14.78 2.45 -0.14
N VAL A 104 14.44 1.83 0.98
CA VAL A 104 13.36 2.31 1.87
C VAL A 104 13.69 3.69 2.45
N VAL A 105 14.91 3.86 2.98
CA VAL A 105 15.39 5.14 3.54
C VAL A 105 15.36 6.24 2.49
N ASN A 106 15.94 6.00 1.31
CA ASN A 106 15.92 6.97 0.21
C ASN A 106 14.49 7.30 -0.23
N LYS A 107 13.58 6.32 -0.24
CA LYS A 107 12.19 6.58 -0.63
C LYS A 107 11.46 7.44 0.40
N VAL A 108 11.65 7.16 1.69
CA VAL A 108 11.12 7.97 2.80
C VAL A 108 11.64 9.40 2.70
N GLU A 109 12.95 9.59 2.55
CA GLU A 109 13.56 10.92 2.41
C GLU A 109 13.04 11.65 1.17
N SER A 110 12.97 10.98 0.01
CA SER A 110 12.49 11.58 -1.24
C SER A 110 11.05 12.10 -1.17
N LYS A 111 10.25 11.56 -0.25
CA LYS A 111 8.86 11.98 0.02
C LYS A 111 8.75 13.05 1.12
N GLY A 112 9.86 13.48 1.71
CA GLY A 112 9.87 14.42 2.84
C GLY A 112 9.20 13.85 4.09
N LEU A 113 9.16 12.52 4.23
CA LEU A 113 8.58 11.86 5.38
C LEU A 113 9.56 11.84 6.57
N PRO A 114 9.06 11.80 7.82
CA PRO A 114 9.92 11.60 8.99
C PRO A 114 10.71 10.29 8.87
N MET A 115 11.98 10.32 9.25
CA MET A 115 12.87 9.16 9.09
C MET A 115 12.40 7.93 9.89
N GLU A 116 11.67 8.13 10.99
CA GLU A 116 11.03 7.04 11.74
C GLU A 116 10.18 6.14 10.86
N ILE A 117 9.56 6.67 9.80
CA ILE A 117 8.73 5.87 8.91
C ILE A 117 9.54 4.74 8.23
N ALA A 118 10.84 4.94 7.99
CA ALA A 118 11.72 3.90 7.45
C ALA A 118 11.88 2.70 8.42
N LEU A 119 11.62 2.88 9.71
CA LEU A 119 11.73 1.84 10.73
C LEU A 119 10.47 0.97 10.85
N LEU A 120 9.36 1.35 10.20
CA LEU A 120 8.11 0.61 10.29
C LEU A 120 8.20 -0.88 9.87
N PRO A 121 8.93 -1.28 8.81
CA PRO A 121 8.99 -2.68 8.45
C PRO A 121 9.72 -3.57 9.49
N PHE A 122 10.55 -2.99 10.38
CA PHE A 122 11.07 -3.69 11.56
C PHE A 122 9.92 -4.01 12.53
N VAL A 123 9.02 -3.05 12.77
CA VAL A 123 7.89 -3.18 13.69
C VAL A 123 6.78 -4.10 13.15
N GLU A 124 6.54 -4.06 11.84
CA GLU A 124 5.44 -4.79 11.18
C GLU A 124 5.73 -6.28 11.00
N SER A 125 6.95 -6.62 10.57
CA SER A 125 7.23 -7.98 10.09
C SER A 125 8.64 -8.48 10.38
N ASP A 126 9.47 -7.66 11.05
CA ASP A 126 10.91 -7.84 11.13
C ASP A 126 11.55 -8.02 9.73
N PHE A 127 11.14 -7.19 8.76
CA PHE A 127 11.62 -7.24 7.36
C PHE A 127 11.44 -8.62 6.69
N ARG A 128 10.32 -9.32 6.95
CA ARG A 128 10.01 -10.61 6.32
C ARG A 128 9.08 -10.42 5.11
N PRO A 129 9.54 -10.57 3.86
CA PRO A 129 8.71 -10.31 2.68
C PRO A 129 7.55 -11.29 2.47
N LYS A 130 7.59 -12.47 3.12
CA LYS A 130 6.51 -13.47 3.12
C LYS A 130 5.64 -13.46 4.38
N ALA A 131 5.86 -12.51 5.31
CA ALA A 131 5.05 -12.46 6.52
C ALA A 131 3.56 -12.33 6.18
N LYS A 132 2.73 -13.11 6.87
CA LYS A 132 1.28 -13.08 6.72
C LYS A 132 0.61 -13.02 8.08
N SER A 133 -0.23 -12.02 8.32
CA SER A 133 -1.01 -11.92 9.56
C SER A 133 -2.27 -12.79 9.52
N THR A 134 -2.92 -12.96 10.67
CA THR A 134 -4.24 -13.61 10.79
C THR A 134 -5.33 -12.85 10.04
N GLN A 135 -5.17 -11.53 9.83
CA GLN A 135 -6.06 -10.68 9.04
C GLN A 135 -5.63 -10.59 7.56
N ASN A 136 -4.77 -11.50 7.08
CA ASN A 136 -4.28 -11.56 5.71
C ASN A 136 -3.50 -10.30 5.25
N ALA A 137 -2.89 -9.58 6.18
CA ALA A 137 -1.87 -8.59 5.86
C ALA A 137 -0.62 -9.31 5.35
N VAL A 138 0.05 -8.78 4.33
CA VAL A 138 1.16 -9.45 3.64
C VAL A 138 2.40 -8.56 3.52
N GLY A 139 3.56 -9.19 3.64
CA GLY A 139 4.86 -8.61 3.30
C GLY A 139 5.46 -7.73 4.38
N VAL A 140 6.53 -7.01 4.02
CA VAL A 140 7.34 -6.30 5.00
C VAL A 140 6.58 -5.16 5.68
N TRP A 141 5.62 -4.57 4.96
CA TRP A 141 4.75 -3.49 5.41
C TRP A 141 3.39 -3.97 5.97
N GLN A 142 3.14 -5.28 6.00
CA GLN A 142 1.86 -5.87 6.44
C GLN A 142 0.64 -5.17 5.81
N LEU A 143 0.62 -5.07 4.48
CA LEU A 143 -0.49 -4.45 3.77
C LEU A 143 -1.65 -5.45 3.62
N VAL A 144 -2.84 -5.04 4.08
CA VAL A 144 -4.08 -5.78 3.79
C VAL A 144 -4.51 -5.57 2.34
N ASP A 145 -5.14 -6.59 1.76
CA ASP A 145 -5.42 -6.66 0.32
C ASP A 145 -6.20 -5.45 -0.22
N ALA A 146 -7.29 -5.07 0.46
CA ALA A 146 -8.13 -3.95 0.04
C ALA A 146 -7.40 -2.61 0.05
N THR A 147 -6.54 -2.38 1.05
CA THR A 147 -5.73 -1.15 1.13
C THR A 147 -4.66 -1.16 0.06
N ALA A 148 -3.93 -2.26 -0.11
CA ALA A 148 -2.89 -2.37 -1.12
C ALA A 148 -3.44 -2.11 -2.53
N TYR A 149 -4.58 -2.72 -2.85
CA TYR A 149 -5.26 -2.50 -4.12
C TYR A 149 -5.69 -1.04 -4.31
N HIS A 150 -6.25 -0.40 -3.27
CA HIS A 150 -6.71 0.99 -3.34
C HIS A 150 -5.57 1.96 -3.70
N PHE A 151 -4.37 1.71 -3.17
CA PHE A 151 -3.18 2.52 -3.42
C PHE A 151 -2.34 2.02 -4.61
N GLY A 152 -2.88 1.10 -5.42
CA GLY A 152 -2.33 0.77 -6.73
C GLY A 152 -1.34 -0.41 -6.77
N ILE A 153 -1.33 -1.27 -5.75
CA ILE A 153 -0.53 -2.50 -5.84
C ILE A 153 -1.07 -3.40 -6.95
N LYS A 154 -0.15 -3.92 -7.79
CA LYS A 154 -0.47 -4.92 -8.80
C LYS A 154 -0.57 -6.30 -8.15
N LYS A 155 -1.59 -7.06 -8.52
CA LYS A 155 -1.79 -8.43 -8.06
C LYS A 155 -2.54 -9.25 -9.11
N ASP A 156 -1.99 -10.40 -9.45
CA ASP A 156 -2.59 -11.40 -10.33
C ASP A 156 -2.08 -12.82 -9.95
N LYS A 157 -2.28 -13.81 -10.82
CA LYS A 157 -1.82 -15.20 -10.58
C LYS A 157 -0.29 -15.38 -10.68
N TRP A 158 0.42 -14.39 -11.20
CA TRP A 158 1.86 -14.39 -11.43
C TRP A 158 2.61 -13.51 -10.41
N TYR A 159 1.94 -12.50 -9.85
CA TYR A 159 2.56 -11.49 -9.03
C TYR A 159 1.66 -11.03 -7.88
N ASP A 160 2.21 -10.88 -6.67
CA ASP A 160 1.58 -10.20 -5.54
C ASP A 160 2.50 -9.09 -5.04
N GLY A 161 2.23 -7.85 -5.45
CA GLY A 161 3.07 -6.69 -5.11
C GLY A 161 3.16 -6.39 -3.63
N ARG A 162 2.33 -7.00 -2.77
CA ARG A 162 2.48 -6.88 -1.31
C ARG A 162 3.73 -7.59 -0.80
N GLN A 163 4.21 -8.61 -1.52
CA GLN A 163 5.44 -9.35 -1.20
C GLN A 163 6.69 -8.74 -1.86
N ASP A 164 6.51 -7.81 -2.79
CA ASP A 164 7.58 -7.02 -3.38
C ASP A 164 7.90 -5.83 -2.47
N VAL A 165 9.13 -5.80 -1.93
CA VAL A 165 9.51 -4.80 -0.93
C VAL A 165 9.46 -3.39 -1.49
N LEU A 166 9.88 -3.16 -2.73
CA LEU A 166 9.92 -1.81 -3.30
C LEU A 166 8.51 -1.34 -3.68
N ALA A 167 7.71 -2.20 -4.32
CA ALA A 167 6.34 -1.86 -4.68
C ALA A 167 5.45 -1.64 -3.44
N SER A 168 5.58 -2.48 -2.41
CA SER A 168 4.86 -2.32 -1.15
C SER A 168 5.32 -1.11 -0.35
N THR A 169 6.61 -0.73 -0.43
CA THR A 169 7.11 0.52 0.16
C THR A 169 6.40 1.73 -0.45
N ASP A 170 6.35 1.82 -1.77
CA ASP A 170 5.68 2.94 -2.45
C ASP A 170 4.23 3.08 -1.98
N VAL A 171 3.49 1.97 -1.96
CA VAL A 171 2.08 1.94 -1.51
C VAL A 171 1.94 2.30 -0.02
N ALA A 172 2.78 1.75 0.85
CA ALA A 172 2.69 2.00 2.29
C ALA A 172 2.94 3.48 2.63
N LEU A 173 3.91 4.10 1.95
CA LEU A 173 4.23 5.52 2.14
C LEU A 173 3.10 6.42 1.63
N GLU A 174 2.47 6.10 0.49
CA GLU A 174 1.27 6.82 0.02
C GLU A 174 0.12 6.71 1.02
N TYR A 175 -0.10 5.51 1.57
CA TYR A 175 -1.15 5.31 2.58
C TYR A 175 -0.87 6.12 3.86
N LEU A 176 0.38 6.15 4.32
CA LEU A 176 0.79 6.94 5.48
C LEU A 176 0.63 8.45 5.25
N LEU A 177 0.97 8.96 4.07
CA LEU A 177 0.73 10.36 3.69
C LEU A 177 -0.76 10.70 3.72
N TYR A 178 -1.61 9.84 3.14
CA TYR A 178 -3.06 9.98 3.19
C TYR A 178 -3.57 10.02 4.64
N LEU A 179 -3.09 9.12 5.50
CA LEU A 179 -3.47 9.08 6.91
C LEU A 179 -3.01 10.34 7.66
N HIS A 180 -1.78 10.78 7.42
CA HIS A 180 -1.23 11.99 8.02
C HIS A 180 -2.08 13.22 7.70
N GLN A 181 -2.46 13.40 6.43
CA GLN A 181 -3.37 14.46 6.02
C GLN A 181 -4.75 14.30 6.69
N ARG A 182 -5.27 13.07 6.73
CA ARG A 182 -6.59 12.77 7.32
C ARG A 182 -6.66 13.03 8.82
N PHE A 183 -5.55 12.97 9.52
CA PHE A 183 -5.42 13.28 10.94
C PHE A 183 -4.77 14.65 11.19
N ASN A 184 -4.92 15.59 10.25
CA ASN A 184 -4.51 16.99 10.40
C ASN A 184 -3.02 17.17 10.76
N GLY A 185 -2.17 16.31 10.21
CA GLY A 185 -0.74 16.36 10.46
C GLY A 185 -0.27 15.61 11.71
N ASP A 186 -1.15 14.90 12.43
CA ASP A 186 -0.77 14.11 13.61
C ASP A 186 -0.25 12.73 13.21
N TRP A 187 1.07 12.56 13.26
CA TRP A 187 1.75 11.31 12.96
C TRP A 187 1.36 10.16 13.90
N LEU A 188 1.15 10.41 15.19
CA LEU A 188 0.83 9.33 16.13
C LEU A 188 -0.58 8.78 15.87
N HIS A 189 -1.52 9.63 15.48
CA HIS A 189 -2.83 9.18 15.00
C HIS A 189 -2.75 8.47 13.66
N ALA A 190 -1.96 8.97 12.71
CA ALA A 190 -1.76 8.31 11.42
C ALA A 190 -1.19 6.90 11.60
N LEU A 191 -0.16 6.72 12.43
CA LEU A 191 0.43 5.42 12.74
C LEU A 191 -0.55 4.48 13.44
N ALA A 192 -1.31 4.97 14.41
CA ALA A 192 -2.35 4.16 15.05
C ALA A 192 -3.45 3.74 14.06
N ALA A 193 -3.76 4.59 13.08
CA ALA A 193 -4.73 4.31 12.03
C ALA A 193 -4.18 3.36 10.95
N TYR A 194 -2.87 3.37 10.69
CA TYR A 194 -2.21 2.41 9.80
C TYR A 194 -2.44 0.98 10.30
N ASN A 195 -2.16 0.74 11.60
CA ASN A 195 -2.35 -0.57 12.21
C ASN A 195 -3.82 -0.99 12.37
N SER A 196 -4.72 -0.05 12.70
CA SER A 196 -6.05 -0.39 13.22
C SER A 196 -7.23 0.14 12.39
N GLY A 197 -6.95 0.87 11.32
CA GLY A 197 -7.93 1.55 10.49
C GLY A 197 -8.31 2.93 11.03
N GLU A 198 -8.37 3.90 10.11
CA GLU A 198 -8.73 5.29 10.36
C GLU A 198 -10.07 5.50 11.10
N GLY A 199 -11.10 4.71 10.77
CA GLY A 199 -12.43 4.86 11.38
C GLY A 199 -12.42 4.55 12.88
N ARG A 200 -11.57 3.61 13.31
CA ARG A 200 -11.42 3.25 14.72
C ARG A 200 -10.78 4.38 15.52
N VAL A 201 -9.69 4.95 14.99
CA VAL A 201 -9.01 6.10 15.62
C VAL A 201 -9.92 7.33 15.64
N LYS A 202 -10.63 7.65 14.55
CA LYS A 202 -11.61 8.74 14.51
C LYS A 202 -12.71 8.58 15.56
N LYS A 203 -13.25 7.37 15.73
CA LYS A 203 -14.25 7.08 16.78
C LYS A 203 -13.68 7.28 18.18
N ALA A 204 -12.44 6.86 18.43
CA ALA A 204 -11.78 7.07 19.72
C ALA A 204 -11.57 8.57 20.02
N ILE A 205 -11.12 9.34 19.04
CA ILE A 205 -10.99 10.80 19.14
C ILE A 205 -12.33 11.46 19.43
N ALA A 206 -13.37 11.14 18.65
CA ALA A 206 -14.71 11.71 18.83
C ALA A 206 -15.29 11.39 20.21
N LYS A 207 -15.05 10.17 20.72
CA LYS A 207 -15.45 9.76 22.06
C LYS A 207 -14.77 10.60 23.15
N ASN A 208 -13.46 10.81 23.06
CA ASN A 208 -12.73 11.64 24.02
C ASN A 208 -13.20 13.10 23.94
N LYS A 209 -13.38 13.64 22.72
CA LYS A 209 -13.90 15.00 22.51
C LYS A 209 -15.28 15.20 23.16
N LYS A 210 -16.21 14.25 22.96
CA LYS A 210 -17.54 14.29 23.60
C LYS A 210 -17.46 14.24 25.13
N ALA A 211 -16.44 13.59 25.67
CA ALA A 211 -16.21 13.46 27.10
C ALA A 211 -15.31 14.56 27.70
N GLY A 212 -14.92 15.59 26.93
CA GLY A 212 -14.01 16.65 27.39
C GLY A 212 -12.58 16.17 27.72
N LYS A 213 -12.16 15.01 27.20
CA LYS A 213 -10.85 14.42 27.46
C LYS A 213 -9.83 14.78 26.36
N PRO A 214 -8.52 14.78 26.67
CA PRO A 214 -7.48 14.97 25.65
C PRO A 214 -7.63 13.97 24.50
N THR A 215 -7.39 14.44 23.28
CA THR A 215 -7.60 13.65 22.06
C THR A 215 -6.31 13.11 21.44
N HIS A 216 -5.15 13.41 22.01
CA HIS A 216 -3.88 12.88 21.51
C HIS A 216 -3.73 11.38 21.81
N PHE A 217 -2.93 10.69 20.99
CA PHE A 217 -2.77 9.23 20.99
C PHE A 217 -2.68 8.59 22.38
N TRP A 218 -1.90 9.19 23.28
CA TRP A 218 -1.65 8.64 24.61
C TRP A 218 -2.92 8.48 25.48
N HIS A 219 -3.97 9.27 25.22
CA HIS A 219 -5.25 9.24 25.95
C HIS A 219 -6.36 8.47 25.22
N LEU A 220 -6.12 7.99 24.00
CA LEU A 220 -7.14 7.28 23.24
C LEU A 220 -7.29 5.84 23.75
N LYS A 221 -8.54 5.43 24.01
CA LYS A 221 -8.87 4.02 24.28
C LYS A 221 -8.90 3.24 22.97
N LEU A 222 -7.78 2.58 22.66
CA LEU A 222 -7.59 1.75 21.47
C LEU A 222 -7.41 0.27 21.85
N PRO A 223 -7.60 -0.68 20.92
CA PRO A 223 -7.25 -2.09 21.14
C PRO A 223 -5.80 -2.24 21.60
N LYS A 224 -5.50 -3.26 22.40
CA LYS A 224 -4.17 -3.47 22.98
C LYS A 224 -3.06 -3.45 21.93
N GLU A 225 -3.25 -4.17 20.83
CA GLU A 225 -2.29 -4.23 19.72
C GLU A 225 -1.96 -2.83 19.17
N THR A 226 -2.98 -2.03 18.89
CA THR A 226 -2.84 -0.66 18.38
C THR A 226 -2.26 0.30 19.41
N ALA A 227 -2.66 0.16 20.68
CA ALA A 227 -2.13 0.96 21.77
C ALA A 227 -0.63 0.67 22.01
N GLU A 228 -0.15 -0.51 21.65
CA GLU A 228 1.25 -0.92 21.74
C GLU A 228 2.04 -0.66 20.45
N TYR A 229 1.37 -0.44 19.32
CA TYR A 229 2.00 -0.26 18.01
C TYR A 229 2.91 0.98 17.93
N VAL A 230 2.39 2.17 18.21
CA VAL A 230 3.19 3.42 18.19
C VAL A 230 4.37 3.36 19.18
N PRO A 231 4.21 2.85 20.42
CA PRO A 231 5.33 2.62 21.32
C PRO A 231 6.44 1.72 20.77
N LYS A 232 6.15 0.70 19.94
CA LYS A 232 7.19 -0.13 19.28
C LYS A 232 8.12 0.72 18.45
N LEU A 233 7.55 1.55 17.58
CA LEU A 233 8.31 2.44 16.72
C LEU A 233 9.13 3.47 17.53
N LEU A 234 8.47 4.15 18.48
CA LEU A 234 9.12 5.18 19.28
C LEU A 234 10.23 4.62 20.17
N ALA A 235 10.10 3.40 20.68
CA ALA A 235 11.15 2.75 21.46
C ALA A 235 12.39 2.43 20.62
N LEU A 236 12.21 1.91 19.40
CA LEU A 236 13.32 1.66 18.49
C LEU A 236 14.00 2.98 18.08
N SER A 237 13.22 4.01 17.75
CA SER A 237 13.75 5.36 17.47
C SER A 237 14.53 5.90 18.67
N HIS A 238 14.00 5.77 19.88
CA HIS A 238 14.67 6.20 21.11
C HIS A 238 16.02 5.50 21.29
N LEU A 239 16.06 4.17 21.22
CA LEU A 239 17.28 3.37 21.40
C LEU A 239 18.33 3.67 20.33
N LEU A 240 17.92 3.92 19.09
CA LEU A 240 18.84 4.37 18.03
C LEU A 240 19.41 5.75 18.36
N LYS A 241 18.59 6.70 18.82
CA LYS A 241 19.04 8.06 19.17
C LYS A 241 19.99 8.08 20.36
N THR A 242 19.67 7.36 21.43
CA THR A 242 20.47 7.34 22.66
C THR A 242 21.67 6.39 22.57
N ALA A 243 21.54 5.29 21.82
CA ALA A 243 22.55 4.24 21.67
C ALA A 243 23.20 3.84 23.01
N PRO A 244 22.41 3.35 23.98
CA PRO A 244 22.97 2.91 25.25
C PRO A 244 23.91 1.72 25.02
N SER A 245 24.84 1.50 25.95
CA SER A 245 25.92 0.51 25.80
C SER A 245 25.44 -0.93 25.64
N ASP A 246 24.24 -1.25 26.14
CA ASP A 246 23.59 -2.56 26.04
C ASP A 246 22.73 -2.73 24.78
N PHE A 247 22.70 -1.73 23.88
CA PHE A 247 21.98 -1.77 22.61
C PHE A 247 22.93 -1.69 21.42
N THR A 248 23.22 -2.85 20.82
CA THR A 248 24.12 -2.95 19.67
C THR A 248 23.43 -2.58 18.37
N ILE A 249 23.87 -1.47 17.76
CA ILE A 249 23.45 -1.05 16.41
C ILE A 249 24.38 -1.75 15.40
N PRO A 250 23.84 -2.52 14.43
CA PRO A 250 24.66 -3.17 13.42
C PRO A 250 25.19 -2.17 12.39
N ASN A 251 26.22 -2.56 11.64
CA ASN A 251 26.70 -1.81 10.49
C ASN A 251 25.90 -2.16 9.22
N LEU A 252 25.66 -1.19 8.36
CA LEU A 252 25.06 -1.38 7.05
C LEU A 252 25.54 -0.28 6.09
N PRO A 253 26.11 -0.59 4.91
CA PRO A 253 26.61 0.44 4.02
C PRO A 253 25.52 1.44 3.58
N ASN A 254 25.84 2.73 3.58
CA ASN A 254 24.97 3.80 3.10
C ASN A 254 25.00 3.93 1.56
N HIS A 255 24.86 2.80 0.88
CA HIS A 255 24.67 2.73 -0.56
C HIS A 255 23.89 1.46 -0.92
N ALA A 256 23.21 1.48 -2.07
CA ALA A 256 22.47 0.32 -2.53
C ALA A 256 23.44 -0.81 -2.90
N THR A 257 23.29 -1.96 -2.23
CA THR A 257 23.95 -3.23 -2.60
C THR A 257 23.15 -4.02 -3.63
N THR A 258 21.94 -3.55 -3.96
CA THR A 258 21.03 -4.14 -4.94
C THR A 258 20.62 -3.12 -6.00
N SER A 259 20.25 -3.60 -7.18
CA SER A 259 19.88 -2.74 -8.31
C SER A 259 18.51 -3.11 -8.88
N VAL A 260 17.72 -2.09 -9.17
CA VAL A 260 16.45 -2.24 -9.88
C VAL A 260 16.73 -2.31 -11.39
N LEU A 261 16.34 -3.40 -12.02
CA LEU A 261 16.40 -3.59 -13.47
C LEU A 261 14.98 -3.72 -14.02
N ASP A 262 14.60 -2.81 -14.91
CA ASP A 262 13.38 -2.91 -15.69
C ASP A 262 13.68 -3.71 -16.97
N ILE A 263 13.21 -4.96 -17.02
CA ILE A 263 13.38 -5.85 -18.18
C ILE A 263 12.50 -5.37 -19.35
N GLY A 264 11.45 -4.61 -19.05
CA GLY A 264 10.56 -4.04 -20.06
C GLY A 264 9.52 -4.99 -20.63
N GLN A 265 9.80 -6.29 -20.60
CA GLN A 265 8.93 -7.35 -21.12
C GLN A 265 8.83 -8.54 -20.15
N GLN A 266 7.95 -9.48 -20.51
CA GLN A 266 7.85 -10.74 -19.80
C GLN A 266 9.22 -11.45 -19.79
N PHE A 267 9.58 -12.02 -18.65
CA PHE A 267 10.87 -12.66 -18.45
C PHE A 267 10.72 -13.92 -17.60
N ASP A 268 11.68 -14.84 -17.74
CA ASP A 268 11.83 -16.02 -16.89
C ASP A 268 13.01 -15.82 -15.93
N ILE A 269 12.79 -16.07 -14.63
CA ILE A 269 13.81 -15.89 -13.59
C ILE A 269 14.96 -16.89 -13.77
N GLY A 270 14.70 -18.09 -14.29
CA GLY A 270 15.74 -19.08 -14.58
C GLY A 270 16.64 -18.64 -15.73
N GLN A 271 16.05 -18.10 -16.81
CA GLN A 271 16.82 -17.53 -17.91
C GLN A 271 17.62 -16.30 -17.46
N LEU A 272 17.00 -15.43 -16.66
CA LEU A 272 17.68 -14.29 -16.05
C LEU A 272 18.90 -14.72 -15.25
N ALA A 273 18.74 -15.71 -14.35
CA ALA A 273 19.83 -16.27 -13.56
C ALA A 273 20.97 -16.82 -14.43
N LYS A 274 20.64 -17.58 -15.49
CA LYS A 274 21.60 -18.15 -16.42
C LYS A 274 22.41 -17.07 -17.14
N LEU A 275 21.74 -16.03 -17.64
CA LEU A 275 22.39 -14.95 -18.39
C LEU A 275 23.19 -14.01 -17.47
N SER A 276 22.70 -13.74 -16.27
CA SER A 276 23.37 -12.85 -15.32
C SER A 276 24.48 -13.54 -14.53
N GLY A 277 24.50 -14.87 -14.50
CA GLY A 277 25.40 -15.66 -13.65
C GLY A 277 25.07 -15.55 -12.15
N ILE A 278 23.88 -15.04 -11.81
CA ILE A 278 23.44 -14.85 -10.42
C ILE A 278 22.67 -16.09 -9.98
N ASP A 279 22.84 -16.52 -8.73
CA ASP A 279 22.10 -17.66 -8.23
C ASP A 279 20.58 -17.42 -8.30
N LYS A 280 19.87 -18.40 -8.87
CA LYS A 280 18.42 -18.32 -9.07
C LYS A 280 17.69 -18.11 -7.75
N ARG A 281 18.13 -18.76 -6.66
CA ARG A 281 17.49 -18.66 -5.35
C ARG A 281 17.68 -17.27 -4.76
N GLU A 282 18.82 -16.63 -5.00
CA GLU A 282 19.07 -15.24 -4.59
C GLU A 282 18.14 -14.26 -5.31
N ILE A 283 17.92 -14.42 -6.63
CA ILE A 283 16.94 -13.61 -7.37
C ILE A 283 15.53 -13.81 -6.79
N TYR A 284 15.10 -15.05 -6.52
CA TYR A 284 13.80 -15.27 -5.86
C TYR A 284 13.75 -14.67 -4.46
N ALA A 285 14.84 -14.79 -3.69
CA ALA A 285 14.94 -14.29 -2.33
C ALA A 285 14.61 -12.79 -2.27
N LEU A 286 15.12 -12.04 -3.25
CA LEU A 286 14.93 -10.60 -3.41
C LEU A 286 13.56 -10.21 -3.99
N ASN A 287 12.96 -11.08 -4.80
CA ASN A 287 11.78 -10.76 -5.59
C ASN A 287 10.58 -11.65 -5.27
N GLN A 288 10.22 -11.71 -3.97
CA GLN A 288 9.13 -12.56 -3.48
C GLN A 288 7.73 -12.19 -4.01
N GLY A 289 7.61 -11.02 -4.66
CA GLY A 289 6.41 -10.65 -5.41
C GLY A 289 6.08 -11.59 -6.55
N PHE A 290 7.08 -12.21 -7.21
CA PHE A 290 6.83 -13.16 -8.30
C PHE A 290 6.44 -14.54 -7.76
N LEU A 291 5.21 -14.95 -8.07
CA LEU A 291 4.60 -16.21 -7.61
C LEU A 291 4.89 -17.39 -8.55
N LYS A 292 5.49 -17.12 -9.70
CA LYS A 292 5.76 -18.06 -10.79
C LYS A 292 7.18 -17.86 -11.30
N HIS A 293 7.66 -18.81 -12.11
CA HIS A 293 8.98 -18.72 -12.71
C HIS A 293 9.11 -17.63 -13.77
N ARG A 294 7.97 -17.19 -14.32
CA ARG A 294 7.88 -16.10 -15.28
C ARG A 294 7.13 -14.93 -14.66
N SER A 295 7.47 -13.72 -15.10
CA SER A 295 6.67 -12.53 -14.80
C SER A 295 5.33 -12.57 -15.56
N SER A 296 4.39 -11.73 -15.14
CA SER A 296 3.11 -11.56 -15.85
C SER A 296 3.35 -10.93 -17.23
N PRO A 297 2.62 -11.31 -18.30
CA PRO A 297 2.70 -10.62 -19.59
C PRO A 297 2.39 -9.11 -19.52
N SER A 298 1.56 -8.69 -18.56
CA SER A 298 1.20 -7.29 -18.32
C SER A 298 2.10 -6.60 -17.28
N GLY A 299 3.16 -7.28 -16.85
CA GLY A 299 4.06 -6.83 -15.81
C GLY A 299 3.52 -6.92 -14.37
N PRO A 300 4.31 -6.48 -13.38
CA PRO A 300 5.55 -5.72 -13.56
C PRO A 300 6.70 -6.54 -14.17
N HIS A 301 7.55 -5.87 -14.94
CA HIS A 301 8.75 -6.43 -15.58
C HIS A 301 10.03 -5.97 -14.86
N VAL A 302 9.90 -5.58 -13.59
CA VAL A 302 10.97 -5.01 -12.79
C VAL A 302 11.49 -6.07 -11.83
N VAL A 303 12.82 -6.20 -11.75
CA VAL A 303 13.51 -7.16 -10.89
C VAL A 303 14.61 -6.47 -10.08
N LEU A 304 14.73 -6.84 -8.81
CA LEU A 304 15.82 -6.43 -7.93
C LEU A 304 16.94 -7.47 -8.00
N LEU A 305 18.15 -7.04 -8.33
CA LEU A 305 19.31 -7.91 -8.45
C LEU A 305 20.33 -7.68 -7.31
N PRO A 306 21.02 -8.72 -6.83
CA PRO A 306 21.99 -8.68 -5.71
C PRO A 306 23.35 -8.07 -6.12
N LEU A 307 23.33 -6.92 -6.80
CA LEU A 307 24.56 -6.22 -7.15
C LEU A 307 24.31 -4.71 -7.19
N PRO A 308 25.31 -3.89 -6.84
CA PRO A 308 25.21 -2.45 -6.94
C PRO A 308 25.13 -2.00 -8.40
N GLN A 309 24.55 -0.82 -8.64
CA GLN A 309 24.21 -0.37 -9.98
C GLN A 309 25.43 -0.28 -10.90
N LYS A 310 26.56 0.20 -10.36
CA LYS A 310 27.83 0.26 -11.10
C LYS A 310 28.26 -1.12 -11.59
N ALA A 311 28.18 -2.15 -10.75
CA ALA A 311 28.51 -3.53 -11.13
C ALA A 311 27.53 -4.05 -12.19
N LEU A 312 26.23 -3.74 -12.05
CA LEU A 312 25.23 -4.15 -13.04
C LEU A 312 25.55 -3.56 -14.40
N LEU A 313 25.74 -2.24 -14.50
CA LEU A 313 26.02 -1.55 -15.76
C LEU A 313 27.34 -1.99 -16.43
N GLN A 314 28.30 -2.50 -15.64
CA GLN A 314 29.59 -3.00 -16.12
C GLN A 314 29.56 -4.49 -16.50
N SER A 315 28.56 -5.25 -16.06
CA SER A 315 28.44 -6.69 -16.32
C SER A 315 28.29 -7.01 -17.81
N ALA A 316 28.85 -8.14 -18.27
CA ALA A 316 28.65 -8.64 -19.62
C ALA A 316 27.15 -8.83 -19.91
N PHE A 317 26.43 -9.46 -18.98
CA PHE A 317 24.97 -9.59 -19.00
C PHE A 317 24.26 -8.27 -19.39
N PHE A 318 24.54 -7.19 -18.68
CA PHE A 318 23.89 -5.92 -18.96
C PHE A 318 24.34 -5.33 -20.30
N ARG A 319 25.64 -5.41 -20.62
CA ARG A 319 26.17 -4.86 -21.86
C ARG A 319 25.57 -5.53 -23.09
N ASP A 320 25.48 -6.85 -23.06
CA ASP A 320 25.07 -7.68 -24.18
C ASP A 320 23.54 -7.66 -24.40
N ASN A 321 22.76 -7.46 -23.32
CA ASN A 321 21.30 -7.56 -23.39
C ASN A 321 20.57 -6.21 -23.28
N PHE A 322 21.18 -5.19 -22.66
CA PHE A 322 20.49 -3.95 -22.27
C PHE A 322 21.22 -2.67 -22.69
N SER A 323 22.28 -2.76 -23.50
CA SER A 323 23.15 -1.61 -23.79
C SER A 323 23.39 -1.31 -25.28
N HIS A 324 22.39 -1.61 -26.11
CA HIS A 324 22.42 -1.35 -27.54
C HIS A 324 22.38 0.16 -27.84
N GLY A 325 23.18 0.62 -28.81
CA GLY A 325 23.14 2.01 -29.24
C GLY A 325 21.87 2.35 -30.04
N TYR A 326 21.26 3.48 -29.71
CA TYR A 326 20.22 4.16 -30.47
C TYR A 326 20.62 5.62 -30.68
N THR A 327 20.78 6.01 -31.94
CA THR A 327 21.05 7.41 -32.29
C THR A 327 19.74 8.17 -32.40
N VAL A 328 19.57 9.20 -31.57
CA VAL A 328 18.40 10.07 -31.52
C VAL A 328 18.19 10.74 -32.87
N LYS A 329 16.98 10.60 -33.41
CA LYS A 329 16.56 11.18 -34.69
C LYS A 329 15.74 12.44 -34.47
N ALA A 330 15.57 13.23 -35.54
CA ALA A 330 14.66 14.36 -35.52
C ALA A 330 13.25 13.92 -35.08
N ASN A 331 12.61 14.74 -34.23
CA ASN A 331 11.30 14.49 -33.64
C ASN A 331 11.20 13.30 -32.67
N ASP A 332 12.32 12.74 -32.23
CA ASP A 332 12.29 11.80 -31.11
C ASP A 332 11.98 12.50 -29.79
N THR A 333 11.30 11.75 -28.93
CA THR A 333 11.18 12.08 -27.50
C THR A 333 11.76 10.94 -26.70
N LEU A 334 12.30 11.26 -25.52
CA LEU A 334 12.83 10.23 -24.63
C LEU A 334 11.75 9.20 -24.25
N TYR A 335 10.48 9.64 -24.17
CA TYR A 335 9.33 8.77 -23.99
C TYR A 335 9.17 7.76 -25.13
N ARG A 336 9.16 8.22 -26.39
CA ARG A 336 8.99 7.34 -27.55
C ARG A 336 10.16 6.35 -27.70
N ILE A 337 11.39 6.80 -27.45
CA ILE A 337 12.56 5.93 -27.47
C ILE A 337 12.46 4.86 -26.38
N ALA A 338 12.12 5.25 -25.14
CA ALA A 338 11.94 4.32 -24.03
C ALA A 338 10.84 3.30 -24.35
N LEU A 339 9.68 3.77 -24.83
CA LEU A 339 8.55 2.92 -25.24
C LEU A 339 8.96 1.90 -26.31
N ASN A 340 9.67 2.33 -27.36
CA ASN A 340 10.12 1.45 -28.44
C ASN A 340 11.20 0.45 -27.99
N ALA A 341 12.00 0.83 -27.00
CA ALA A 341 12.99 -0.03 -26.35
C ALA A 341 12.37 -0.94 -25.27
N GLY A 342 11.06 -0.84 -25.02
CA GLY A 342 10.37 -1.54 -23.94
C GLY A 342 10.73 -1.04 -22.53
N MET A 343 11.43 0.09 -22.37
CA MET A 343 11.90 0.59 -21.08
C MET A 343 10.98 1.67 -20.51
N SER A 344 10.96 1.85 -19.18
CA SER A 344 10.47 3.10 -18.59
C SER A 344 11.42 4.27 -18.85
N VAL A 345 10.90 5.51 -18.89
CA VAL A 345 11.72 6.72 -19.07
C VAL A 345 12.77 6.84 -17.95
N THR A 346 12.41 6.50 -16.71
CA THR A 346 13.34 6.51 -15.57
C THR A 346 14.49 5.51 -15.77
N ALA A 347 14.19 4.29 -16.23
CA ALA A 347 15.21 3.29 -16.52
C ALA A 347 16.12 3.74 -17.67
N LEU A 348 15.56 4.30 -18.75
CA LEU A 348 16.34 4.82 -19.86
C LEU A 348 17.27 5.98 -19.44
N LYS A 349 16.79 6.88 -18.58
CA LYS A 349 17.59 7.97 -18.00
C LYS A 349 18.74 7.47 -17.15
N ALA A 350 18.45 6.53 -16.24
CA ALA A 350 19.46 5.95 -15.36
C ALA A 350 20.56 5.25 -16.16
N LEU A 351 20.19 4.50 -17.20
CA LEU A 351 21.13 3.84 -18.11
C LEU A 351 22.06 4.83 -18.83
N ASN A 352 21.55 6.01 -19.18
CA ASN A 352 22.29 7.02 -19.92
C ASN A 352 22.87 8.13 -19.03
N ASN A 353 22.88 7.95 -17.70
CA ASN A 353 23.31 8.96 -16.73
C ASN A 353 22.65 10.34 -16.94
N LYS A 354 21.36 10.36 -17.31
CA LYS A 354 20.62 11.59 -17.61
C LYS A 354 19.75 12.03 -16.43
N ALA A 355 19.95 13.26 -15.95
CA ALA A 355 19.10 13.85 -14.92
C ALA A 355 17.76 14.38 -15.48
N SER A 356 17.71 14.74 -16.77
CA SER A 356 16.53 15.34 -17.42
C SER A 356 16.05 14.51 -18.62
N ASN A 357 14.90 14.90 -19.19
CA ASN A 357 14.33 14.27 -20.39
C ASN A 357 14.93 14.83 -21.70
N LEU A 358 15.90 15.75 -21.60
CA LEU A 358 16.48 16.43 -22.75
C LEU A 358 17.37 15.47 -23.55
N ILE A 359 17.10 15.36 -24.84
CA ILE A 359 17.89 14.60 -25.82
C ILE A 359 18.22 15.48 -27.02
N ARG A 360 19.37 15.25 -27.66
CA ARG A 360 19.81 15.98 -28.85
C ARG A 360 19.79 15.07 -30.07
N VAL A 361 19.38 15.60 -31.23
CA VAL A 361 19.51 14.86 -32.51
C VAL A 361 20.99 14.50 -32.72
N GLY A 362 21.26 13.24 -33.05
CA GLY A 362 22.62 12.70 -33.17
C GLY A 362 23.22 12.16 -31.86
N GLU A 363 22.60 12.40 -30.69
CA GLU A 363 23.00 11.78 -29.42
C GLU A 363 22.80 10.26 -29.49
N THR A 364 23.80 9.48 -29.06
CA THR A 364 23.66 8.03 -28.96
C THR A 364 23.27 7.64 -27.53
N LEU A 365 22.07 7.08 -27.39
CA LEU A 365 21.56 6.51 -26.15
C LEU A 365 21.78 5.00 -26.13
N ARG A 366 22.15 4.47 -24.97
CA ARG A 366 22.10 3.04 -24.66
C ARG A 366 20.65 2.67 -24.35
N ILE A 367 20.14 1.65 -25.04
CA ILE A 367 18.79 1.11 -24.91
C ILE A 367 18.83 -0.43 -24.81
N SER A 368 17.75 -1.04 -24.34
CA SER A 368 17.51 -2.47 -24.63
C SER A 368 16.93 -2.56 -26.05
N LYS A 369 17.62 -3.19 -27.02
CA LYS A 369 17.03 -3.45 -28.35
C LYS A 369 16.29 -4.77 -28.34
N ASN A 370 15.00 -4.69 -28.67
CA ASN A 370 14.07 -5.79 -28.85
C ASN A 370 14.24 -6.54 -30.20
N THR A 371 15.46 -6.80 -30.65
CA THR A 371 15.68 -7.54 -31.93
C THR A 371 16.21 -8.96 -31.68
N ALA A 372 17.00 -9.17 -30.63
CA ALA A 372 17.48 -10.49 -30.21
C ALA A 372 16.59 -11.13 -29.11
N GLN A 373 15.57 -10.43 -28.62
CA GLN A 373 14.66 -10.93 -27.60
C GLN A 373 13.69 -12.01 -28.10
N GLN A 374 13.73 -12.35 -29.39
CA GLN A 374 13.13 -13.60 -29.86
C GLN A 374 13.71 -14.86 -29.21
N GLN A 375 14.90 -14.79 -28.59
CA GLN A 375 15.47 -15.91 -27.85
C GLN A 375 15.00 -16.02 -26.39
N TRP A 376 14.22 -15.03 -25.92
CA TRP A 376 13.44 -15.14 -24.67
C TRP A 376 12.03 -15.69 -24.95
N LEU A 377 11.62 -15.79 -26.22
CA LEU A 377 10.46 -16.58 -26.59
C LEU A 377 10.79 -18.05 -26.36
N ILE A 378 9.94 -18.65 -25.57
CA ILE A 378 9.83 -20.09 -25.37
C ILE A 378 9.70 -20.72 -26.77
N ASP A 379 10.45 -21.80 -27.03
CA ASP A 379 10.14 -22.74 -28.11
C ASP A 379 8.64 -23.00 -28.08
N HIS A 380 7.96 -22.77 -29.19
CA HIS A 380 6.53 -23.05 -29.33
C HIS A 380 6.29 -24.57 -29.38
N GLU A 381 6.50 -25.25 -28.26
CA GLU A 381 5.60 -26.34 -27.91
C GLU A 381 4.52 -25.75 -27.02
N ILE A 382 3.49 -25.24 -27.69
CA ILE A 382 2.18 -25.02 -27.10
C ILE A 382 1.80 -26.32 -26.43
N SER A 383 1.90 -26.37 -25.09
CA SER A 383 1.24 -27.41 -24.32
C SER A 383 -0.22 -27.48 -24.81
N PRO A 384 -0.74 -28.66 -25.18
CA PRO A 384 -2.12 -28.81 -25.66
C PRO A 384 -3.16 -28.26 -24.68
N TYR A 385 -2.77 -27.99 -23.43
CA TYR A 385 -3.56 -27.35 -22.40
C TYR A 385 -3.91 -25.86 -22.64
N ILE A 386 -3.20 -25.13 -23.51
CA ILE A 386 -3.51 -23.69 -23.77
C ILE A 386 -4.42 -23.45 -24.98
N LYS A 387 -4.55 -24.41 -25.91
CA LYS A 387 -5.60 -24.37 -26.95
C LYS A 387 -7.01 -24.54 -26.39
N GLU A 388 -7.15 -24.96 -25.12
CA GLU A 388 -8.43 -25.20 -24.46
C GLU A 388 -8.86 -24.05 -23.51
N ILE A 389 -8.00 -23.06 -23.24
CA ILE A 389 -8.32 -21.94 -22.31
C ILE A 389 -8.81 -20.70 -23.06
N GLU A 390 -8.67 -20.64 -24.39
CA GLU A 390 -9.30 -19.61 -25.22
C GLU A 390 -10.62 -20.10 -25.83
N ALA A 391 -11.72 -20.10 -25.05
CA ALA A 391 -13.07 -19.77 -25.54
C ALA A 391 -14.15 -19.91 -24.44
N LYS A 392 -14.49 -18.79 -23.79
CA LYS A 392 -15.85 -18.20 -23.80
C LYS A 392 -15.92 -17.06 -22.77
N PRO A 393 -16.37 -15.85 -23.14
CA PRO A 393 -16.77 -14.88 -22.13
C PRO A 393 -17.89 -15.51 -21.30
N LEU A 394 -17.76 -15.45 -19.97
CA LEU A 394 -18.86 -15.77 -19.08
C LEU A 394 -20.07 -14.94 -19.54
N PRO A 395 -21.26 -15.53 -19.76
CA PRO A 395 -22.42 -14.76 -20.16
C PRO A 395 -22.62 -13.67 -19.11
N GLN A 396 -22.77 -12.42 -19.55
CA GLN A 396 -22.98 -11.27 -18.66
C GLN A 396 -24.41 -10.79 -18.87
N ARG A 397 -25.10 -10.47 -17.77
CA ARG A 397 -26.38 -9.79 -17.83
C ARG A 397 -26.23 -8.34 -17.39
N THR A 398 -26.93 -7.48 -18.10
CA THR A 398 -27.06 -6.07 -17.74
C THR A 398 -28.01 -5.94 -16.56
N HIS A 399 -27.53 -5.41 -15.43
CA HIS A 399 -28.32 -5.09 -14.25
C HIS A 399 -28.31 -3.58 -14.03
N HIS A 400 -29.50 -2.99 -13.80
CA HIS A 400 -29.61 -1.56 -13.52
C HIS A 400 -29.81 -1.32 -12.02
N HIS A 401 -28.96 -0.50 -11.42
CA HIS A 401 -29.02 -0.12 -10.01
C HIS A 401 -29.29 1.37 -9.84
N THR A 402 -30.40 1.72 -9.21
CA THR A 402 -30.73 3.10 -8.86
C THR A 402 -30.10 3.48 -7.53
N VAL A 403 -29.22 4.48 -7.55
CA VAL A 403 -28.48 5.00 -6.40
C VAL A 403 -29.43 5.51 -5.32
N LYS A 404 -29.29 5.04 -4.08
CA LYS A 404 -30.07 5.49 -2.92
C LYS A 404 -29.31 6.54 -2.09
N THR A 405 -30.03 7.24 -1.22
CA THR A 405 -29.45 8.21 -0.29
C THR A 405 -28.36 7.56 0.59
N GLY A 406 -27.16 8.11 0.57
CA GLY A 406 -26.00 7.61 1.32
C GLY A 406 -25.15 6.57 0.58
N GLU A 407 -25.53 6.15 -0.63
CA GLU A 407 -24.73 5.25 -1.45
C GLU A 407 -23.65 5.99 -2.25
N SER A 408 -22.49 5.36 -2.35
CA SER A 408 -21.40 5.75 -3.24
C SER A 408 -21.11 4.64 -4.26
N LEU A 409 -20.38 4.96 -5.33
CA LEU A 409 -19.89 3.97 -6.30
C LEU A 409 -19.15 2.82 -5.60
N TRP A 410 -18.46 3.12 -4.50
CA TRP A 410 -17.79 2.16 -3.65
C TRP A 410 -18.75 1.20 -2.93
N THR A 411 -19.82 1.70 -2.31
CA THR A 411 -20.81 0.83 -1.64
C THR A 411 -21.57 -0.05 -2.63
N ILE A 412 -21.80 0.44 -3.85
CA ILE A 412 -22.52 -0.27 -4.91
C ILE A 412 -21.64 -1.36 -5.53
N SER A 413 -20.40 -1.03 -5.90
CA SER A 413 -19.39 -1.98 -6.37
C SER A 413 -19.23 -3.16 -5.41
N ARG A 414 -19.17 -2.89 -4.09
CA ARG A 414 -19.04 -3.92 -3.07
C ARG A 414 -20.29 -4.79 -2.93
N ARG A 415 -21.48 -4.22 -3.08
CA ARG A 415 -22.75 -4.98 -3.05
C ARG A 415 -22.83 -5.99 -4.19
N TYR A 416 -22.39 -5.58 -5.39
CA TYR A 416 -22.52 -6.39 -6.60
C TYR A 416 -21.26 -7.16 -6.97
N ASN A 417 -20.22 -7.09 -6.14
CA ASN A 417 -18.92 -7.73 -6.37
C ASN A 417 -18.31 -7.40 -7.76
N VAL A 418 -18.45 -6.15 -8.19
CA VAL A 418 -17.88 -5.62 -9.44
C VAL A 418 -16.84 -4.56 -9.13
N ALA A 419 -15.82 -4.38 -9.95
CA ALA A 419 -14.83 -3.33 -9.69
C ALA A 419 -15.44 -1.93 -9.86
N VAL A 420 -15.07 -0.97 -9.01
CA VAL A 420 -15.47 0.44 -9.18
C VAL A 420 -15.01 0.96 -10.54
N LYS A 421 -13.83 0.56 -11.02
CA LYS A 421 -13.32 0.91 -12.35
C LYS A 421 -14.26 0.44 -13.47
N ASP A 422 -14.78 -0.78 -13.36
CA ASP A 422 -15.71 -1.31 -14.34
C ASP A 422 -17.05 -0.58 -14.25
N LEU A 423 -17.53 -0.31 -13.03
CA LEU A 423 -18.71 0.52 -12.79
C LEU A 423 -18.55 1.95 -13.35
N LEU A 424 -17.36 2.53 -13.28
CA LEU A 424 -17.03 3.81 -13.90
C LEU A 424 -17.08 3.69 -15.43
N ASN A 425 -16.42 2.68 -16.00
CA ASN A 425 -16.34 2.45 -17.44
C ASN A 425 -17.74 2.20 -18.06
N TRP A 426 -18.53 1.29 -17.49
CA TRP A 426 -19.87 0.94 -17.99
C TRP A 426 -20.84 2.12 -17.96
N ASN A 427 -20.59 3.10 -17.09
CA ASN A 427 -21.44 4.26 -16.90
C ASN A 427 -20.82 5.55 -17.42
N SER A 428 -19.68 5.47 -18.13
CA SER A 428 -18.91 6.62 -18.63
C SER A 428 -18.66 7.69 -17.55
N LEU A 429 -18.29 7.25 -16.34
CA LEU A 429 -18.02 8.10 -15.19
C LEU A 429 -16.51 8.19 -14.95
N THR A 430 -16.08 9.29 -14.33
CA THR A 430 -14.72 9.47 -13.85
C THR A 430 -14.65 9.31 -12.33
N ALA A 431 -13.45 9.10 -11.78
CA ALA A 431 -13.25 8.97 -10.34
C ALA A 431 -13.69 10.21 -9.54
N GLN A 432 -13.75 11.38 -10.18
CA GLN A 432 -14.21 12.64 -9.60
C GLN A 432 -15.73 12.83 -9.71
N THR A 433 -16.44 11.94 -10.42
CA THR A 433 -17.88 12.08 -10.64
C THR A 433 -18.66 11.76 -9.36
N LEU A 434 -19.34 12.75 -8.79
CA LEU A 434 -20.29 12.54 -7.70
C LEU A 434 -21.62 11.96 -8.24
N ILE A 435 -22.01 10.79 -7.74
CA ILE A 435 -23.31 10.20 -8.00
C ILE A 435 -24.36 10.77 -7.03
N LYS A 436 -25.55 11.08 -7.54
CA LYS A 436 -26.69 11.59 -6.77
C LYS A 436 -27.74 10.49 -6.58
N PRO A 437 -28.51 10.50 -5.48
CA PRO A 437 -29.66 9.63 -5.33
C PRO A 437 -30.61 9.75 -6.55
N GLY A 438 -31.11 8.61 -7.03
CA GLY A 438 -31.94 8.51 -8.24
C GLY A 438 -31.16 8.27 -9.54
N LYS A 439 -29.83 8.40 -9.56
CA LYS A 439 -29.03 8.05 -10.75
C LYS A 439 -29.07 6.55 -10.99
N VAL A 440 -29.36 6.12 -12.22
CA VAL A 440 -29.31 4.70 -12.61
C VAL A 440 -27.91 4.37 -13.09
N LEU A 441 -27.32 3.31 -12.55
CA LEU A 441 -26.05 2.75 -12.98
C LEU A 441 -26.29 1.40 -13.68
N THR A 442 -25.59 1.17 -14.77
CA THR A 442 -25.50 -0.08 -15.51
C THR A 442 -24.37 -0.94 -14.95
N LEU A 443 -24.66 -2.19 -14.62
CA LEU A 443 -23.72 -3.18 -14.12
C LEU A 443 -23.72 -4.39 -15.04
N LEU A 444 -22.54 -4.84 -15.49
CA LEU A 444 -22.41 -6.11 -16.20
C LEU A 444 -22.06 -7.20 -15.18
N LEU A 445 -23.09 -7.92 -14.73
CA LEU A 445 -22.93 -8.99 -13.73
C LEU A 445 -22.78 -10.33 -14.44
N PRO A 446 -22.03 -11.29 -13.88
CA PRO A 446 -22.04 -12.66 -14.38
C PRO A 446 -23.48 -13.19 -14.42
N ALA A 447 -23.89 -13.75 -15.54
CA ALA A 447 -25.11 -14.54 -15.67
C ALA A 447 -24.83 -15.88 -14.99
N VAL A 448 -24.84 -15.86 -13.66
CA VAL A 448 -25.00 -17.08 -12.87
C VAL A 448 -26.40 -17.57 -13.13
N ASP A 449 -26.54 -18.83 -13.55
CA ASP A 449 -27.82 -19.50 -13.66
C ASP A 449 -28.51 -19.47 -12.29
N MET A 450 -29.57 -18.66 -12.17
CA MET A 450 -30.34 -18.50 -10.92
C MET A 450 -31.33 -19.65 -10.71
N GLN A 451 -31.16 -20.80 -11.38
CA GLN A 451 -31.95 -22.00 -11.07
C GLN A 451 -31.54 -22.70 -9.76
N GLN A 452 -30.48 -22.28 -9.06
CA GLN A 452 -30.10 -22.82 -7.75
C GLN A 452 -30.38 -21.90 -6.55
N HIS A 453 -31.18 -20.83 -6.71
CA HIS A 453 -31.58 -19.97 -5.57
C HIS A 453 -33.10 -19.71 -5.49
N GLN A 454 -33.93 -20.53 -6.15
CA GLN A 454 -35.38 -20.54 -5.99
C GLN A 454 -35.92 -21.80 -5.29
N GLN A 455 -35.08 -22.62 -4.65
CA GLN A 455 -35.59 -23.56 -3.66
C GLN A 455 -35.75 -22.80 -2.34
N GLU A 456 -37.01 -22.55 -1.96
CA GLU A 456 -37.34 -22.20 -0.58
C GLU A 456 -36.65 -23.18 0.36
N PRO A 457 -36.07 -22.73 1.49
CA PRO A 457 -35.60 -23.66 2.51
C PRO A 457 -36.79 -24.54 2.93
N PRO A 458 -36.59 -25.86 3.13
CA PRO A 458 -37.67 -26.70 3.62
C PRO A 458 -38.20 -26.11 4.94
N PRO A 459 -39.52 -26.11 5.17
CA PRO A 459 -40.10 -25.58 6.39
C PRO A 459 -39.43 -26.25 7.61
N PRO A 460 -39.16 -25.51 8.69
CA PRO A 460 -38.49 -26.06 9.86
C PRO A 460 -39.29 -27.26 10.38
N ALA A 461 -38.63 -28.41 10.47
CA ALA A 461 -39.21 -29.58 11.10
C ALA A 461 -39.70 -29.21 12.52
N PRO A 462 -40.88 -29.68 12.95
CA PRO A 462 -41.41 -29.35 14.27
C PRO A 462 -40.42 -29.81 15.33
N VAL A 463 -39.86 -28.83 16.06
CA VAL A 463 -38.98 -29.09 17.21
C VAL A 463 -39.83 -29.72 18.30
N ASN A 464 -39.76 -31.04 18.40
CA ASN A 464 -40.35 -31.78 19.50
C ASN A 464 -39.52 -31.49 20.77
N ARG A 465 -39.94 -30.48 21.54
CA ARG A 465 -39.34 -30.06 22.82
C ARG A 465 -39.53 -31.13 23.90
N VAL A 466 -38.86 -32.27 23.82
CA VAL A 466 -38.76 -33.20 24.98
C VAL A 466 -37.38 -33.86 25.14
N LYS A 467 -36.49 -33.93 24.14
CA LYS A 467 -35.24 -34.73 24.28
C LYS A 467 -33.92 -33.97 24.48
N VAL A 468 -33.92 -32.64 24.55
CA VAL A 468 -32.68 -31.84 24.72
C VAL A 468 -32.34 -31.54 26.20
N ILE A 469 -33.19 -31.94 27.17
CA ILE A 469 -32.94 -31.74 28.60
C ILE A 469 -32.25 -32.95 29.27
N GLN A 470 -32.08 -34.09 28.59
CA GLN A 470 -31.49 -35.30 29.21
C GLN A 470 -30.03 -35.61 28.86
N SER A 471 -29.31 -34.77 28.10
CA SER A 471 -27.90 -35.06 27.72
C SER A 471 -26.85 -34.09 28.26
N LEU A 472 -27.18 -33.24 29.24
CA LEU A 472 -26.22 -32.28 29.85
C LEU A 472 -26.14 -32.34 31.38
N LEU A 473 -26.54 -33.45 31.98
CA LEU A 473 -26.26 -33.77 33.38
C LEU A 473 -25.71 -35.20 33.47
N ARG A 474 -24.42 -35.35 33.21
CA ARG A 474 -23.57 -36.47 33.67
C ARG A 474 -22.14 -36.23 33.21
N HIS A 475 -21.32 -35.69 34.12
CA HIS A 475 -20.07 -36.29 34.59
C HIS A 475 -19.11 -35.24 35.15
N GLY A 476 -18.97 -35.21 36.47
CA GLY A 476 -18.07 -34.32 37.20
C GLY A 476 -17.97 -34.60 38.71
N LYS A 477 -17.64 -35.86 39.10
CA LYS A 477 -17.10 -36.34 40.41
C LYS A 477 -17.98 -36.30 41.69
N PRO A 478 -17.56 -36.94 42.80
CA PRO A 478 -17.33 -38.38 43.03
C PRO A 478 -18.06 -38.88 44.31
N LEU A 479 -18.32 -40.18 44.47
CA LEU A 479 -18.66 -40.76 45.78
C LEU A 479 -17.99 -42.13 45.97
N ALA A 480 -17.43 -42.29 47.16
CA ALA A 480 -16.74 -43.46 47.67
C ALA A 480 -17.72 -44.49 48.26
N ASN A 481 -17.20 -45.72 48.39
CA ASN A 481 -17.62 -46.82 49.26
C ASN A 481 -19.01 -47.43 49.05
N GLU A 482 -19.06 -48.70 48.62
CA GLU A 482 -19.29 -49.88 49.48
C GLU A 482 -19.54 -51.12 48.58
N GLU A 483 -18.78 -52.20 48.85
CA GLU A 483 -19.13 -53.60 48.57
C GLU A 483 -20.38 -54.00 49.39
N PRO A 484 -21.18 -55.06 49.06
CA PRO A 484 -20.66 -56.42 48.86
C PRO A 484 -21.44 -57.37 47.90
N ASN A 485 -20.82 -58.56 47.75
CA ASN A 485 -21.22 -59.84 47.17
C ASN A 485 -20.93 -60.10 45.69
#